data_AF-A0A9Q0MPN5-F1
#
_entry.id   AF-A0A9Q0MPN5-F1
#
_cell.length_a   1.000
_cell.length_b   1.000
_cell.length_c   1.000
_cell.angle_alpha   90.00
_cell.angle_beta   90.00
_cell.angle_gamma   90.00
#
_symmetry.space_group_name_H-M   'P 1'
#
loop_
_entity.id
_entity.type
_entity.pdbx_description
1 polymer ?
#
loop_
_entity_poly.entity_id
_entity_poly.type
_entity_poly.pdbx_seq_one_letter_code
_entity_poly.pdbx_strand_id
1 'polypeptide(L)'
;MPPKKDTKGGSKEKPKSTKGAKSADDGAASKEKKGGNAVKVRHILCEKQGKILEALEKIKAGQKFQDVAAAYSEDKARQGGDLGWQIRGAMVGPFQDAAFALPISTLANPIYTDPPIKTKFGYHIIMVEGKNNSPSNLMAFIVNDVELSPSERSLLYEKHIEYIANHGNDKNDFEYCMTEFLRMSGVYWGVTALDLLGQLSKLNKEEIIDFIKKCQCAVTGGFSPCEGHDPHILYTLSAIQILCIYDALDEVDVEAVAKYVASLQQPDGSFFGDKWGEIDTRFSFCAVAILALINKQQTINVERAVDFVMSCCNADGGFGSKPNAESHAGLIYCCVAFLSVTQQLHRLDSEKLCWWLCERQLPSGGLNGRPEKLPDVCYSWWVLASLKIMGRLHWISAAKLEQFILSSQDNDTGGFSDRTGNLPDIFHTLFGLAALSLLGYDKLGKINPTLCMPQYVVDRLNLKLQKLLLLALQNQKTNSNKIPFISLLAFDVCVECRAPNRSILAVV
;
A
#
# COMPACT_ATOMS: atom_id res chain seq x y z
N MET A 1 45.59 -68.81 -28.79
CA MET A 1 46.50 -69.49 -29.76
C MET A 1 46.36 -68.81 -31.11
N PRO A 2 47.41 -68.77 -31.93
CA PRO A 2 48.13 -67.53 -32.23
C PRO A 2 47.93 -67.15 -33.73
N PRO A 3 48.92 -66.67 -34.50
CA PRO A 3 49.14 -65.24 -34.75
C PRO A 3 49.40 -64.89 -36.25
N LYS A 4 49.63 -63.59 -36.49
CA LYS A 4 50.72 -62.98 -37.30
C LYS A 4 51.10 -63.49 -38.72
N LYS A 5 51.21 -62.50 -39.63
CA LYS A 5 52.35 -62.08 -40.50
C LYS A 5 51.86 -61.82 -41.93
N ASP A 6 51.89 -60.59 -42.44
CA ASP A 6 53.01 -59.70 -42.82
C ASP A 6 53.79 -60.14 -44.08
N THR A 7 53.86 -59.22 -45.04
CA THR A 7 55.01 -58.76 -45.89
C THR A 7 54.43 -58.11 -47.18
N LYS A 8 54.95 -57.07 -47.85
CA LYS A 8 56.05 -56.08 -47.67
C LYS A 8 55.96 -55.04 -48.82
N GLY A 9 56.55 -53.85 -48.64
CA GLY A 9 57.04 -52.91 -49.68
C GLY A 9 56.23 -51.61 -49.79
N GLY A 10 56.71 -50.37 -49.59
CA GLY A 10 58.04 -49.75 -49.65
C GLY A 10 57.91 -48.41 -50.41
N SER A 11 57.44 -47.33 -49.76
CA SER A 11 58.20 -46.16 -49.28
C SER A 11 58.50 -45.04 -50.31
N LYS A 12 57.87 -43.88 -50.12
CA LYS A 12 58.54 -42.56 -50.20
C LYS A 12 58.04 -41.65 -49.06
N GLU A 13 58.95 -41.43 -48.14
CA GLU A 13 58.98 -40.52 -46.99
C GLU A 13 59.03 -39.04 -47.45
N LYS A 14 58.44 -38.03 -46.79
CA LYS A 14 58.74 -37.40 -45.47
C LYS A 14 57.86 -36.12 -45.36
N PRO A 15 57.77 -35.39 -44.22
CA PRO A 15 57.79 -35.78 -42.81
C PRO A 15 56.64 -35.18 -41.95
N LYS A 16 56.32 -35.89 -40.86
CA LYS A 16 56.10 -35.47 -39.44
C LYS A 16 55.53 -34.06 -39.14
N SER A 17 54.65 -33.86 -38.16
CA SER A 17 54.05 -34.72 -37.14
C SER A 17 53.09 -33.87 -36.29
N THR A 18 51.91 -34.43 -35.97
CA THR A 18 51.15 -34.33 -34.69
C THR A 18 50.86 -32.94 -34.11
N LYS A 19 49.67 -32.59 -33.63
CA LYS A 19 48.52 -33.34 -33.09
C LYS A 19 47.47 -32.26 -32.73
N GLY A 20 46.19 -32.61 -32.75
CA GLY A 20 45.15 -31.82 -32.07
C GLY A 20 43.89 -31.68 -32.91
N ALA A 21 42.90 -32.52 -32.61
CA ALA A 21 41.61 -32.57 -33.27
C ALA A 21 40.92 -31.19 -33.34
N LYS A 22 40.58 -30.76 -34.56
CA LYS A 22 39.58 -29.73 -34.83
C LYS A 22 38.37 -30.43 -35.43
N SER A 23 37.30 -30.55 -34.67
CA SER A 23 35.96 -30.78 -35.23
C SER A 23 35.47 -29.43 -35.76
N ALA A 24 35.37 -29.37 -37.10
CA ALA A 24 34.66 -28.34 -37.82
C ALA A 24 33.16 -28.46 -37.51
N ASP A 25 32.52 -27.32 -37.24
CA ASP A 25 31.09 -27.16 -37.45
C ASP A 25 30.88 -25.81 -38.13
N ASP A 26 30.37 -25.88 -39.35
CA ASP A 26 30.19 -24.76 -40.27
C ASP A 26 28.85 -24.06 -39.99
N GLY A 27 28.94 -22.77 -39.69
CA GLY A 27 28.06 -21.74 -40.24
C GLY A 27 26.55 -21.88 -40.07
N ALA A 28 26.02 -21.34 -38.97
CA ALA A 28 24.68 -20.77 -38.93
C ALA A 28 24.75 -19.35 -38.35
N ALA A 29 24.60 -18.35 -39.21
CA ALA A 29 24.48 -16.95 -38.85
C ALA A 29 23.31 -16.75 -37.88
N SER A 30 23.59 -16.27 -36.67
CA SER A 30 22.59 -15.91 -35.69
C SER A 30 21.91 -14.60 -36.09
N LYS A 31 20.64 -14.70 -36.49
CA LYS A 31 19.75 -13.54 -36.63
C LYS A 31 19.59 -12.88 -35.25
N GLU A 32 20.08 -11.66 -35.11
CA GLU A 32 19.78 -10.77 -33.98
C GLU A 32 18.26 -10.63 -33.80
N LYS A 33 17.78 -10.89 -32.58
CA LYS A 33 16.37 -10.66 -32.21
C LYS A 33 16.11 -9.15 -32.16
N LYS A 34 15.11 -8.72 -32.94
CA LYS A 34 14.60 -7.35 -33.01
C LYS A 34 14.20 -6.81 -31.61
N GLY A 35 14.81 -5.66 -31.28
CA GLY A 35 14.39 -4.58 -30.37
C GLY A 35 13.47 -4.88 -29.18
N GLY A 36 14.00 -4.72 -27.96
CA GLY A 36 13.20 -4.68 -26.74
C GLY A 36 12.28 -3.46 -26.63
N ASN A 37 11.40 -3.48 -25.63
CA ASN A 37 10.40 -2.43 -25.37
C ASN A 37 10.93 -1.34 -24.41
N ALA A 38 11.96 -1.66 -23.63
CA ALA A 38 12.70 -0.71 -22.79
C ALA A 38 14.21 -0.94 -22.81
N VAL A 39 14.96 0.13 -22.58
CA VAL A 39 16.42 0.17 -22.45
C VAL A 39 16.83 0.94 -21.20
N LYS A 40 17.80 0.46 -20.43
CA LYS A 40 18.43 1.24 -19.35
C LYS A 40 19.58 2.05 -19.93
N VAL A 41 19.50 3.37 -19.86
CA VAL A 41 20.38 4.26 -20.64
C VAL A 41 21.19 5.16 -19.72
N ARG A 42 22.47 5.32 -20.06
CA ARG A 42 23.29 6.44 -19.61
C ARG A 42 23.62 7.35 -20.78
N HIS A 43 23.75 8.65 -20.55
CA HIS A 43 24.25 9.56 -21.57
C HIS A 43 25.11 10.70 -21.03
N ILE A 44 25.81 11.36 -21.95
CA ILE A 44 26.46 12.66 -21.75
C ILE A 44 25.87 13.61 -22.78
N LEU A 45 25.33 14.74 -22.33
CA LEU A 45 24.74 15.77 -23.19
C LEU A 45 25.57 17.05 -23.14
N CYS A 46 26.00 17.54 -24.30
CA CYS A 46 26.52 18.90 -24.43
C CYS A 46 25.83 19.63 -25.58
N GLU A 47 25.53 20.92 -25.39
CA GLU A 47 24.91 21.77 -26.40
C GLU A 47 25.82 21.94 -27.63
N LYS A 48 27.13 22.12 -27.40
CA LYS A 48 28.14 22.37 -28.43
C LYS A 48 28.88 21.11 -28.86
N GLN A 49 29.09 20.96 -30.16
CA GLN A 49 29.78 19.82 -30.76
C GLN A 49 31.24 19.69 -30.27
N GLY A 50 31.97 20.79 -30.11
CA GLY A 50 33.35 20.74 -29.62
C GLY A 50 33.46 20.11 -28.22
N LYS A 51 32.54 20.49 -27.31
CA LYS A 51 32.56 20.01 -25.92
C LYS A 51 32.22 18.52 -25.80
N ILE A 52 31.28 18.00 -26.60
CA ILE A 52 30.99 16.57 -26.59
C ILE A 52 32.13 15.75 -27.20
N LEU A 53 32.85 16.30 -28.17
CA LEU A 53 34.01 15.62 -28.77
C LEU A 53 35.17 15.53 -27.78
N GLU A 54 35.40 16.58 -26.98
CA GLU A 54 36.35 16.52 -25.86
C GLU A 54 35.97 15.44 -24.83
N ALA A 55 34.67 15.33 -24.49
CA ALA A 55 34.18 14.28 -23.61
C ALA A 55 34.42 12.88 -24.22
N LEU A 56 34.19 12.72 -25.52
CA LEU A 56 34.43 11.46 -26.23
C LEU A 56 35.91 11.07 -26.21
N GLU A 57 36.82 12.01 -26.45
CA GLU A 57 38.27 11.76 -26.40
C GLU A 57 38.72 11.34 -24.99
N LYS A 58 38.12 11.92 -23.93
CA LYS A 58 38.41 11.50 -22.55
C LYS A 58 37.96 10.07 -22.26
N ILE A 59 36.79 9.67 -22.77
CA ILE A 59 36.31 8.28 -22.63
C ILE A 59 37.22 7.34 -23.43
N LYS A 60 37.62 7.71 -24.66
CA LYS A 60 38.58 6.94 -25.48
C LYS A 60 39.95 6.80 -24.83
N ALA A 61 40.39 7.81 -24.07
CA ALA A 61 41.61 7.78 -23.27
C ALA A 61 41.49 6.92 -21.99
N GLY A 62 40.35 6.26 -21.75
CA GLY A 62 40.15 5.33 -20.64
C GLY A 62 39.58 5.94 -19.36
N GLN A 63 39.12 7.21 -19.38
CA GLN A 63 38.39 7.76 -18.24
C GLN A 63 37.02 7.10 -18.09
N LYS A 64 36.58 6.89 -16.85
CA LYS A 64 35.30 6.22 -16.57
C LYS A 64 34.14 7.07 -17.08
N PHE A 65 33.19 6.42 -17.75
CA PHE A 65 32.02 7.09 -18.35
C PHE A 65 31.28 7.99 -17.35
N GLN A 66 31.02 7.49 -16.14
CA GLN A 66 30.31 8.20 -15.09
C GLN A 66 31.03 9.49 -14.64
N ASP A 67 32.36 9.48 -14.60
CA ASP A 67 33.17 10.62 -14.16
C ASP A 67 33.16 11.70 -15.25
N VAL A 68 33.26 11.29 -16.51
CA VAL A 68 33.14 12.19 -17.66
C VAL A 68 31.72 12.76 -17.75
N ALA A 69 30.69 11.94 -17.52
CA ALA A 69 29.29 12.39 -17.51
C ALA A 69 29.04 13.45 -16.42
N ALA A 70 29.58 13.24 -15.21
CA ALA A 70 29.48 14.20 -14.12
C ALA A 70 30.15 15.55 -14.44
N ALA A 71 31.28 15.53 -15.14
CA ALA A 71 32.02 16.73 -15.49
C ALA A 71 31.49 17.47 -16.74
N TYR A 72 30.97 16.73 -17.72
CA TYR A 72 30.65 17.29 -19.05
C TYR A 72 29.15 17.43 -19.34
N SER A 73 28.26 16.65 -18.72
CA SER A 73 26.83 16.72 -19.04
C SER A 73 26.22 18.06 -18.60
N GLU A 74 25.40 18.65 -19.46
CA GLU A 74 24.78 19.97 -19.26
C GLU A 74 23.31 19.88 -18.83
N ASP A 75 22.90 18.70 -18.36
CA ASP A 75 21.55 18.40 -17.89
C ASP A 75 21.54 17.63 -16.55
N LYS A 76 20.43 16.95 -16.25
CA LYS A 76 20.27 16.15 -15.03
C LYS A 76 21.18 14.92 -14.98
N ALA A 77 21.80 14.52 -16.09
CA ALA A 77 22.69 13.36 -16.16
C ALA A 77 24.09 13.61 -15.59
N ARG A 78 24.33 14.73 -14.91
CA ARG A 78 25.54 14.94 -14.08
C ARG A 78 25.69 13.89 -12.96
N GLN A 79 24.62 13.17 -12.62
CA GLN A 79 24.68 12.03 -11.69
C GLN A 79 25.19 10.77 -12.40
N GLY A 80 26.43 10.81 -12.90
CA GLY A 80 27.08 9.64 -13.53
C GLY A 80 26.44 9.16 -14.83
N GLY A 81 25.66 10.03 -15.50
CA GLY A 81 25.02 9.76 -16.78
C GLY A 81 23.68 9.04 -16.72
N ASP A 82 23.20 8.60 -15.54
CA ASP A 82 22.04 7.68 -15.43
C ASP A 82 20.70 8.36 -15.77
N LEU A 83 20.01 7.83 -16.77
CA LEU A 83 18.62 8.20 -17.10
C LEU A 83 17.62 7.11 -16.68
N GLY A 84 18.08 6.02 -16.06
CA GLY A 84 17.25 4.89 -15.70
C GLY A 84 16.71 4.12 -16.92
N TRP A 85 15.61 3.40 -16.70
CA TRP A 85 14.91 2.67 -17.76
C TRP A 85 14.04 3.61 -18.59
N GLN A 86 14.18 3.52 -19.91
CA GLN A 86 13.46 4.32 -20.89
C GLN A 86 12.69 3.43 -21.85
N ILE A 87 11.44 3.77 -22.12
CA ILE A 87 10.58 3.05 -23.05
C ILE A 87 10.65 3.65 -24.46
N ARG A 88 10.31 2.85 -25.47
CA ARG A 88 10.10 3.36 -26.83
C ARG A 88 8.94 4.38 -26.81
N GLY A 89 9.22 5.61 -27.22
CA GLY A 89 8.30 6.76 -27.21
C GLY A 89 8.66 7.84 -26.17
N ALA A 90 9.42 7.51 -25.13
CA ALA A 90 9.80 8.46 -24.06
C ALA A 90 10.98 9.36 -24.44
N MET A 91 11.74 9.00 -25.47
CA MET A 91 12.96 9.69 -25.90
C MET A 91 12.78 10.31 -27.30
N VAL A 92 13.56 11.35 -27.61
CA VAL A 92 13.56 11.95 -28.96
C VAL A 92 14.10 10.97 -30.00
N GLY A 93 13.52 10.99 -31.21
CA GLY A 93 13.76 9.97 -32.25
C GLY A 93 15.23 9.56 -32.45
N PRO A 94 16.15 10.49 -32.76
CA PRO A 94 17.55 10.13 -33.00
C PRO A 94 18.25 9.50 -31.78
N PHE A 95 17.91 9.96 -30.58
CA PHE A 95 18.45 9.40 -29.34
C PHE A 95 17.93 7.98 -29.12
N GLN A 96 16.62 7.80 -29.29
CA GLN A 96 15.96 6.52 -29.13
C GLN A 96 16.53 5.48 -30.10
N ASP A 97 16.63 5.82 -31.39
CA ASP A 97 17.06 4.88 -32.41
C ASP A 97 18.48 4.40 -32.14
N ALA A 98 19.37 5.30 -31.71
CA ALA A 98 20.72 4.96 -31.28
C ALA A 98 20.73 4.10 -30.00
N ALA A 99 19.96 4.46 -28.96
CA ALA A 99 19.88 3.69 -27.72
C ALA A 99 19.38 2.26 -27.95
N PHE A 100 18.34 2.07 -28.77
CA PHE A 100 17.83 0.73 -29.06
C PHE A 100 18.74 -0.09 -29.99
N ALA A 101 19.55 0.55 -30.82
CA ALA A 101 20.54 -0.10 -31.68
C ALA A 101 21.80 -0.54 -30.92
N LEU A 102 22.21 0.17 -29.86
CA LEU A 102 23.41 -0.16 -29.09
C LEU A 102 23.30 -1.52 -28.37
N PRO A 103 24.37 -2.33 -28.32
CA PRO A 103 24.41 -3.53 -27.49
C PRO A 103 24.43 -3.17 -25.99
N ILE A 104 24.05 -4.14 -25.14
CA ILE A 104 24.16 -3.99 -23.68
C ILE A 104 25.64 -3.96 -23.30
N SER A 105 26.00 -3.06 -22.39
CA SER A 105 27.35 -2.86 -21.89
C SER A 105 27.36 -2.64 -20.37
N THR A 106 28.55 -2.51 -19.77
CA THR A 106 28.71 -2.29 -18.34
C THR A 106 29.65 -1.12 -18.08
N LEU A 107 29.64 -0.54 -16.88
CA LEU A 107 30.57 0.54 -16.52
C LEU A 107 32.05 0.11 -16.59
N ALA A 108 32.33 -1.19 -16.48
CA ALA A 108 33.67 -1.74 -16.65
C ALA A 108 34.08 -1.84 -18.13
N ASN A 109 33.13 -2.20 -19.01
CA ASN A 109 33.35 -2.34 -20.45
C ASN A 109 32.25 -1.57 -21.21
N PRO A 110 32.32 -0.23 -21.28
CA PRO A 110 31.25 0.59 -21.83
C PRO A 110 31.24 0.52 -23.36
N ILE A 111 30.06 0.32 -23.93
CA ILE A 111 29.81 0.45 -25.37
C ILE A 111 28.90 1.65 -25.55
N TYR A 112 29.36 2.61 -26.35
CA TYR A 112 28.70 3.88 -26.52
C TYR A 112 28.68 4.34 -27.97
N THR A 113 27.85 5.34 -28.29
CA THR A 113 27.79 5.92 -29.63
C THR A 113 29.07 6.67 -29.98
N ASP A 114 29.69 6.29 -31.10
CA ASP A 114 30.77 7.01 -31.77
C ASP A 114 30.49 6.99 -33.28
N PRO A 115 30.14 8.12 -33.91
CA PRO A 115 30.18 9.50 -33.40
C PRO A 115 28.98 9.86 -32.45
N PRO A 116 29.04 11.00 -31.73
CA PRO A 116 27.93 11.48 -30.90
C PRO A 116 26.66 11.77 -31.70
N ILE A 117 25.50 11.50 -31.10
CA ILE A 117 24.18 11.64 -31.72
C ILE A 117 23.63 13.05 -31.52
N LYS A 118 23.29 13.73 -32.62
CA LYS A 118 22.67 15.05 -32.58
C LYS A 118 21.16 14.96 -32.40
N THR A 119 20.63 15.75 -31.48
CA THR A 119 19.19 15.95 -31.27
C THR A 119 18.87 17.44 -31.17
N LYS A 120 17.60 17.79 -30.94
CA LYS A 120 17.17 19.17 -30.67
C LYS A 120 17.77 19.77 -29.37
N PHE A 121 18.31 18.94 -28.49
CA PHE A 121 18.87 19.36 -27.20
C PHE A 121 20.40 19.51 -27.22
N GLY A 122 21.06 19.19 -28.34
CA GLY A 122 22.52 19.15 -28.44
C GLY A 122 23.02 17.79 -28.90
N TYR A 123 24.23 17.44 -28.48
CA TYR A 123 24.93 16.23 -28.88
C TYR A 123 25.08 15.26 -27.71
N HIS A 124 24.85 13.97 -27.99
CA HIS A 124 24.72 12.91 -27.00
C HIS A 124 25.76 11.82 -27.23
N ILE A 125 26.46 11.40 -26.18
CA ILE A 125 27.13 10.09 -26.15
C ILE A 125 26.24 9.17 -25.32
N ILE A 126 25.76 8.08 -25.92
CA ILE A 126 24.74 7.20 -25.31
C ILE A 126 25.39 5.86 -25.00
N MET A 127 25.05 5.27 -23.85
CA MET A 127 25.46 3.93 -23.41
C MET A 127 24.24 3.17 -22.88
N VAL A 128 24.18 1.85 -23.10
CA VAL A 128 23.07 1.01 -22.62
C VAL A 128 23.56 -0.03 -21.63
N GLU A 129 22.90 -0.12 -20.48
CA GLU A 129 23.22 -1.06 -19.39
C GLU A 129 22.27 -2.26 -19.33
N GLY A 130 21.13 -2.20 -20.02
CA GLY A 130 20.17 -3.29 -20.04
C GLY A 130 19.09 -3.11 -21.11
N LYS A 131 18.51 -4.21 -21.57
CA LYS A 131 17.31 -4.22 -22.43
C LYS A 131 16.29 -5.17 -21.84
N ASN A 132 15.02 -4.78 -21.86
CA ASN A 132 13.93 -5.60 -21.36
C ASN A 132 12.80 -5.75 -22.41
N ASN A 133 12.30 -6.98 -22.53
CA ASN A 133 11.26 -7.38 -23.47
C ASN A 133 9.95 -7.77 -22.78
N SER A 134 9.90 -7.84 -21.44
CA SER A 134 8.71 -8.29 -20.72
C SER A 134 7.72 -7.13 -20.48
N PRO A 135 6.45 -7.23 -20.95
CA PRO A 135 5.43 -6.23 -20.70
C PRO A 135 5.05 -6.09 -19.21
N SER A 136 5.17 -7.17 -18.43
CA SER A 136 4.78 -7.19 -17.01
C SER A 136 5.75 -6.38 -16.13
N ASN A 137 7.05 -6.46 -16.41
CA ASN A 137 8.05 -5.65 -15.70
C ASN A 137 8.10 -4.22 -16.23
N LEU A 138 7.63 -3.96 -17.45
CA LEU A 138 7.62 -2.64 -18.07
C LEU A 138 6.77 -1.61 -17.30
N MET A 139 5.63 -2.03 -16.75
CA MET A 139 4.76 -1.16 -15.94
C MET A 139 5.34 -0.87 -14.55
N ALA A 140 6.00 -1.86 -13.94
CA ALA A 140 6.64 -1.69 -12.63
C ALA A 140 7.83 -0.71 -12.63
N PHE A 141 8.40 -0.38 -13.79
CA PHE A 141 9.48 0.62 -13.89
C PHE A 141 8.99 2.05 -14.16
N ILE A 142 7.74 2.21 -14.63
CA ILE A 142 7.11 3.52 -14.85
C ILE A 142 6.31 3.94 -13.61
N VAL A 143 5.86 2.95 -12.82
CA VAL A 143 5.05 3.13 -11.62
C VAL A 143 5.91 2.80 -10.40
N ASN A 144 5.91 3.66 -9.37
CA ASN A 144 6.62 3.39 -8.12
C ASN A 144 5.96 2.21 -7.39
N ASP A 145 6.47 1.00 -7.64
CA ASP A 145 5.94 -0.27 -7.12
C ASP A 145 7.07 -1.16 -6.57
N VAL A 146 6.70 -2.32 -5.99
CA VAL A 146 7.63 -3.30 -5.41
C VAL A 146 7.58 -4.63 -6.15
N GLU A 147 8.72 -5.33 -6.20
CA GLU A 147 8.76 -6.72 -6.60
C GLU A 147 8.45 -7.60 -5.39
N LEU A 148 7.45 -8.47 -5.51
CA LEU A 148 7.12 -9.43 -4.46
C LEU A 148 8.14 -10.56 -4.44
N SER A 149 8.68 -10.85 -3.26
CA SER A 149 9.46 -12.06 -3.06
C SER A 149 8.56 -13.31 -3.16
N PRO A 150 9.08 -14.48 -3.56
CA PRO A 150 8.34 -15.73 -3.44
C PRO A 150 8.15 -16.03 -1.94
N SER A 151 7.01 -15.63 -1.39
CA SER A 151 6.68 -15.80 0.02
C SER A 151 5.65 -16.90 0.24
N GLU A 152 5.56 -17.36 1.49
CA GLU A 152 4.47 -18.20 1.97
C GLU A 152 3.13 -17.57 1.58
N ARG A 153 2.23 -18.37 0.99
CA ARG A 153 0.91 -17.90 0.54
C ARG A 153 -0.14 -18.05 1.63
N SER A 154 0.27 -18.47 2.82
CA SER A 154 -0.61 -18.68 3.96
C SER A 154 -0.28 -17.71 5.08
N LEU A 155 -1.31 -17.38 5.86
CA LEU A 155 -1.17 -16.55 7.06
C LEU A 155 -0.44 -17.31 8.17
N LEU A 156 0.62 -16.72 8.73
CA LEU A 156 1.46 -17.28 9.81
C LEU A 156 0.81 -17.03 11.18
N TYR A 157 -0.35 -17.62 11.38
CA TYR A 157 -1.27 -17.34 12.48
C TYR A 157 -0.59 -17.35 13.86
N GLU A 158 0.07 -18.45 14.21
CA GLU A 158 0.73 -18.65 15.50
C GLU A 158 1.88 -17.66 15.72
N LYS A 159 2.64 -17.34 14.68
CA LYS A 159 3.73 -16.36 14.76
C LYS A 159 3.20 -14.95 14.99
N HIS A 160 2.12 -14.54 14.34
CA HIS A 160 1.50 -13.25 14.64
C HIS A 160 0.98 -13.17 16.07
N ILE A 161 0.38 -14.25 16.58
CA ILE A 161 -0.09 -14.31 17.97
C ILE A 161 1.07 -14.12 18.94
N GLU A 162 2.17 -14.86 18.75
CA GLU A 162 3.37 -14.77 19.59
C GLU A 162 4.03 -13.40 19.49
N TYR A 163 4.15 -12.85 18.28
CA TYR A 163 4.67 -11.50 18.03
C TYR A 163 3.90 -10.45 18.84
N ILE A 164 2.56 -10.46 18.74
CA ILE A 164 1.72 -9.46 19.42
C ILE A 164 1.75 -9.66 20.94
N ALA A 165 1.63 -10.91 21.42
CA ALA A 165 1.58 -11.20 22.85
C ALA A 165 2.90 -10.90 23.58
N ASN A 166 4.02 -10.92 22.84
CA ASN A 166 5.34 -10.59 23.38
C ASN A 166 5.70 -9.10 23.23
N HIS A 167 4.95 -8.35 22.42
CA HIS A 167 5.24 -6.94 22.15
C HIS A 167 5.06 -6.09 23.42
N GLY A 168 6.08 -5.31 23.77
CA GLY A 168 6.05 -4.39 24.91
C GLY A 168 6.24 -5.02 26.30
N ASN A 169 6.58 -6.31 26.38
CA ASN A 169 6.87 -6.97 27.66
C ASN A 169 8.24 -6.60 28.25
N ASP A 170 9.22 -6.25 27.41
CA ASP A 170 10.52 -5.76 27.87
C ASP A 170 10.52 -4.23 27.98
N LYS A 171 10.37 -3.72 29.21
CA LYS A 171 10.39 -2.29 29.51
C LYS A 171 11.76 -1.64 29.31
N ASN A 172 12.83 -2.45 29.16
CA ASN A 172 14.17 -1.96 28.87
C ASN A 172 14.46 -1.87 27.36
N ASP A 173 13.52 -2.31 26.51
CA ASP A 173 13.69 -2.26 25.08
C ASP A 173 13.62 -0.80 24.54
N PHE A 174 14.43 -0.53 23.54
CA PHE A 174 14.52 0.79 22.93
C PHE A 174 13.22 1.16 22.22
N GLU A 175 12.58 0.22 21.52
CA GLU A 175 11.29 0.48 20.86
C GLU A 175 10.20 0.75 21.89
N TYR A 176 10.21 0.05 23.03
CA TYR A 176 9.32 0.37 24.14
C TYR A 176 9.46 1.84 24.54
N CYS A 177 10.66 2.33 24.84
CA CYS A 177 10.85 3.74 25.21
C CYS A 177 10.45 4.72 24.09
N MET A 178 10.92 4.47 22.86
CA MET A 178 10.72 5.37 21.72
C MET A 178 9.28 5.46 21.24
N THR A 179 8.42 4.49 21.57
CA THR A 179 7.00 4.47 21.18
C THR A 179 6.08 4.97 22.29
N GLU A 180 6.62 5.50 23.39
CA GLU A 180 5.80 5.97 24.52
C GLU A 180 4.77 7.03 24.12
N PHE A 181 5.14 7.94 23.20
CA PHE A 181 4.26 8.99 22.69
C PHE A 181 3.07 8.47 21.87
N LEU A 182 3.00 7.17 21.59
CA LEU A 182 1.88 6.52 20.89
C LEU A 182 1.40 5.22 21.58
N ARG A 183 1.84 4.96 22.82
CA ARG A 183 1.60 3.70 23.54
C ARG A 183 0.14 3.30 23.57
N MET A 184 -0.78 4.20 23.92
CA MET A 184 -2.22 3.94 23.92
C MET A 184 -2.73 3.38 22.59
N SER A 185 -2.29 3.95 21.47
CA SER A 185 -2.64 3.46 20.14
C SER A 185 -1.98 2.13 19.82
N GLY A 186 -0.73 1.91 20.26
CA GLY A 186 -0.05 0.62 20.23
C GLY A 186 -0.83 -0.49 20.93
N VAL A 187 -1.34 -0.21 22.12
CA VAL A 187 -2.19 -1.14 22.88
C VAL A 187 -3.49 -1.43 22.11
N TYR A 188 -4.13 -0.40 21.53
CA TYR A 188 -5.31 -0.60 20.69
C TYR A 188 -5.03 -1.51 19.49
N TRP A 189 -3.89 -1.32 18.82
CA TRP A 189 -3.48 -2.15 17.69
C TRP A 189 -3.29 -3.61 18.10
N GLY A 190 -2.58 -3.86 19.20
CA GLY A 190 -2.38 -5.22 19.72
C GLY A 190 -3.66 -5.90 20.21
N VAL A 191 -4.49 -5.18 20.97
CA VAL A 191 -5.79 -5.67 21.47
C VAL A 191 -6.69 -6.07 20.30
N THR A 192 -6.83 -5.19 19.31
CA THR A 192 -7.71 -5.45 18.16
C THR A 192 -7.17 -6.59 17.30
N ALA A 193 -5.85 -6.65 17.08
CA ALA A 193 -5.23 -7.72 16.30
C ALA A 193 -5.39 -9.10 16.97
N LEU A 194 -5.16 -9.20 18.28
CA LEU A 194 -5.36 -10.47 19.00
C LEU A 194 -6.83 -10.87 19.11
N ASP A 195 -7.76 -9.92 19.19
CA ASP A 195 -9.19 -10.22 19.11
C ASP A 195 -9.59 -10.79 17.74
N LEU A 196 -9.10 -10.19 16.64
CA LEU A 196 -9.29 -10.74 15.29
C LEU A 196 -8.73 -12.16 15.13
N LEU A 197 -7.65 -12.47 15.87
CA LEU A 197 -7.05 -13.80 15.93
C LEU A 197 -7.73 -14.73 16.95
N GLY A 198 -8.79 -14.28 17.64
CA GLY A 198 -9.49 -15.07 18.66
C GLY A 198 -8.61 -15.42 19.88
N GLN A 199 -7.58 -14.61 20.15
CA GLN A 199 -6.56 -14.82 21.18
C GLN A 199 -6.43 -13.62 22.15
N LEU A 200 -7.49 -12.82 22.28
CA LEU A 200 -7.51 -11.65 23.17
C LEU A 200 -7.13 -11.99 24.62
N SER A 201 -7.43 -13.21 25.09
CA SER A 201 -7.11 -13.69 26.45
C SER A 201 -5.61 -13.82 26.74
N LYS A 202 -4.73 -13.68 25.74
CA LYS A 202 -3.28 -13.63 25.95
C LYS A 202 -2.80 -12.30 26.52
N LEU A 203 -3.61 -11.24 26.43
CA LEU A 203 -3.30 -9.95 27.04
C LEU A 203 -3.90 -9.86 28.45
N ASN A 204 -3.18 -9.18 29.33
CA ASN A 204 -3.67 -8.89 30.68
C ASN A 204 -4.68 -7.74 30.64
N LYS A 205 -5.98 -8.09 30.64
CA LYS A 205 -7.09 -7.12 30.63
C LYS A 205 -7.00 -6.12 31.79
N GLU A 206 -6.71 -6.58 33.00
CA GLU A 206 -6.69 -5.75 34.20
C GLU A 206 -5.58 -4.70 34.13
N GLU A 207 -4.37 -5.11 33.73
CA GLU A 207 -3.24 -4.20 33.57
C GLU A 207 -3.48 -3.15 32.47
N ILE A 208 -4.13 -3.54 31.37
CA ILE A 208 -4.50 -2.61 30.30
C ILE A 208 -5.53 -1.59 30.79
N ILE A 209 -6.57 -2.03 31.50
CA ILE A 209 -7.59 -1.12 32.05
C ILE A 209 -6.96 -0.17 33.07
N ASP A 210 -6.10 -0.66 33.96
CA ASP A 210 -5.40 0.16 34.94
C ASP A 210 -4.47 1.19 34.27
N PHE A 211 -3.79 0.81 33.19
CA PHE A 211 -3.00 1.73 32.37
C PHE A 211 -3.90 2.82 31.74
N ILE A 212 -5.04 2.45 31.18
CA ILE A 212 -5.98 3.40 30.57
C ILE A 212 -6.48 4.41 31.60
N LYS A 213 -6.86 3.96 32.79
CA LYS A 213 -7.34 4.81 33.88
C LYS A 213 -6.30 5.86 34.29
N LYS A 214 -5.02 5.47 34.37
CA LYS A 214 -3.92 6.39 34.67
C LYS A 214 -3.67 7.43 33.58
N CYS A 215 -4.04 7.13 32.33
CA CYS A 215 -3.90 8.05 31.20
C CYS A 215 -5.06 9.03 31.07
N GLN A 216 -6.15 8.89 31.84
CA GLN A 216 -7.25 9.86 31.78
C GLN A 216 -6.84 11.15 32.51
N CYS A 217 -6.85 12.27 31.79
CA CYS A 217 -6.54 13.57 32.36
C CYS A 217 -7.69 14.03 33.28
N ALA A 218 -7.43 14.13 34.58
CA ALA A 218 -8.42 14.55 35.58
C ALA A 218 -8.99 15.97 35.35
N VAL A 219 -8.28 16.83 34.61
CA VAL A 219 -8.72 18.21 34.33
C VAL A 219 -9.59 18.28 33.09
N THR A 220 -9.16 17.64 32.00
CA THR A 220 -9.81 17.80 30.69
C THR A 220 -10.80 16.68 30.39
N GLY A 221 -10.56 15.46 30.90
CA GLY A 221 -11.30 14.24 30.58
C GLY A 221 -10.73 13.43 29.42
N GLY A 222 -9.86 14.00 28.59
CA GLY A 222 -9.19 13.31 27.48
C GLY A 222 -8.09 12.35 27.96
N PHE A 223 -7.67 11.44 27.08
CA PHE A 223 -6.59 10.48 27.38
C PHE A 223 -5.28 10.88 26.71
N SER A 224 -4.19 10.67 27.44
CA SER A 224 -2.81 10.78 26.96
C SER A 224 -2.33 9.46 26.33
N PRO A 225 -1.23 9.45 25.56
CA PRO A 225 -0.67 8.21 25.02
C PRO A 225 -0.05 7.33 26.10
N CYS A 226 0.49 7.94 27.16
CA CYS A 226 1.10 7.31 28.32
C CYS A 226 0.95 8.21 29.56
N GLU A 227 1.22 7.70 30.76
CA GLU A 227 1.21 8.48 32.00
C GLU A 227 2.20 9.65 31.91
N GLY A 228 1.77 10.85 32.33
CA GLY A 228 2.60 12.06 32.30
C GLY A 228 2.63 12.81 30.96
N HIS A 229 2.01 12.29 29.91
CA HIS A 229 1.88 12.97 28.62
C HIS A 229 0.60 13.82 28.54
N ASP A 230 0.54 14.74 27.57
CA ASP A 230 -0.64 15.57 27.33
C ASP A 230 -1.79 14.74 26.70
N PRO A 231 -3.07 15.03 27.06
CA PRO A 231 -4.23 14.38 26.46
C PRO A 231 -4.46 14.85 25.03
N HIS A 232 -4.83 13.91 24.15
CA HIS A 232 -5.11 14.17 22.74
C HIS A 232 -6.27 13.32 22.24
N ILE A 233 -7.04 13.83 21.28
CA ILE A 233 -8.22 13.13 20.76
C ILE A 233 -7.90 11.77 20.11
N LEU A 234 -6.71 11.63 19.52
CA LEU A 234 -6.22 10.37 18.95
C LEU A 234 -6.16 9.25 20.00
N TYR A 235 -5.51 9.52 21.14
CA TYR A 235 -5.37 8.51 22.20
C TYR A 235 -6.66 8.34 23.00
N THR A 236 -7.50 9.38 23.04
CA THR A 236 -8.86 9.30 23.57
C THR A 236 -9.69 8.31 22.74
N LEU A 237 -9.60 8.34 21.41
CA LEU A 237 -10.24 7.34 20.56
C LEU A 237 -9.70 5.93 20.85
N SER A 238 -8.38 5.75 20.83
CA SER A 238 -7.74 4.45 21.09
C SER A 238 -8.17 3.87 22.45
N ALA A 239 -8.17 4.67 23.52
CA ALA A 239 -8.62 4.26 24.85
C ALA A 239 -10.08 3.80 24.85
N ILE A 240 -10.99 4.61 24.27
CA ILE A 240 -12.42 4.27 24.18
C ILE A 240 -12.63 3.00 23.35
N GLN A 241 -11.90 2.81 22.25
CA GLN A 241 -11.99 1.58 21.47
C GLN A 241 -11.57 0.35 22.28
N ILE A 242 -10.46 0.42 23.03
CA ILE A 242 -10.01 -0.68 23.90
C ILE A 242 -11.07 -1.00 24.96
N LEU A 243 -11.58 0.02 25.65
CA LEU A 243 -12.61 -0.15 26.68
C LEU A 243 -13.91 -0.73 26.10
N CYS A 244 -14.29 -0.32 24.88
CA CYS A 244 -15.42 -0.91 24.17
C CYS A 244 -15.18 -2.38 23.80
N ILE A 245 -13.98 -2.79 23.40
CA ILE A 245 -13.64 -4.20 23.12
C ILE A 245 -13.79 -5.01 24.41
N TYR A 246 -13.21 -4.53 25.50
CA TYR A 246 -13.23 -5.20 26.80
C TYR A 246 -14.54 -5.08 27.59
N ASP A 247 -15.52 -4.32 27.09
CA ASP A 247 -16.80 -4.03 27.75
C ASP A 247 -16.59 -3.39 29.15
N ALA A 248 -15.80 -2.33 29.19
CA ALA A 248 -15.31 -1.70 30.42
C ALA A 248 -15.38 -0.16 30.39
N LEU A 249 -16.34 0.41 29.66
CA LEU A 249 -16.50 1.87 29.59
C LEU A 249 -16.84 2.51 30.95
N ASP A 250 -17.39 1.74 31.88
CA ASP A 250 -17.74 2.14 33.24
C ASP A 250 -16.52 2.35 34.17
N GLU A 251 -15.33 1.92 33.74
CA GLU A 251 -14.08 2.12 34.49
C GLU A 251 -13.50 3.55 34.38
N VAL A 252 -14.09 4.41 33.54
CA VAL A 252 -13.59 5.76 33.24
C VAL A 252 -14.71 6.81 33.25
N ASP A 253 -14.36 8.09 33.39
CA ASP A 253 -15.34 9.17 33.33
C ASP A 253 -15.70 9.51 31.87
N VAL A 254 -16.71 8.82 31.34
CA VAL A 254 -17.22 9.04 29.97
C VAL A 254 -17.88 10.41 29.77
N GLU A 255 -18.39 11.04 30.83
CA GLU A 255 -18.98 12.39 30.73
C GLU A 255 -17.87 13.43 30.56
N ALA A 256 -16.74 13.27 31.26
CA ALA A 256 -15.56 14.10 31.07
C ALA A 256 -14.98 13.93 29.65
N VAL A 257 -14.96 12.70 29.10
CA VAL A 257 -14.59 12.45 27.70
C VAL A 257 -15.49 13.20 26.73
N ALA A 258 -16.81 13.14 26.94
CA ALA A 258 -17.76 13.84 26.06
C ALA A 258 -17.58 15.36 26.11
N LYS A 259 -17.31 15.92 27.29
CA LYS A 259 -16.99 17.35 27.48
C LYS A 259 -15.67 17.74 26.83
N TYR A 260 -14.64 16.91 26.97
CA TYR A 260 -13.35 17.11 26.31
C TYR A 260 -13.51 17.21 24.80
N VAL A 261 -14.14 16.21 24.18
CA VAL A 261 -14.35 16.18 22.73
C VAL A 261 -15.18 17.37 22.26
N ALA A 262 -16.24 17.72 22.98
CA ALA A 262 -17.05 18.89 22.65
C ALA A 262 -16.26 20.20 22.73
N SER A 263 -15.35 20.33 23.70
CA SER A 263 -14.51 21.53 23.86
C SER A 263 -13.51 21.73 22.72
N LEU A 264 -13.21 20.69 21.96
CA LEU A 264 -12.29 20.75 20.81
C LEU A 264 -12.96 21.23 19.52
N GLN A 265 -14.30 21.28 19.47
CA GLN A 265 -15.01 21.73 18.28
C GLN A 265 -14.87 23.25 18.06
N GLN A 266 -14.53 23.64 16.85
CA GLN A 266 -14.35 25.03 16.43
C GLN A 266 -15.64 25.60 15.80
N PRO A 267 -15.79 26.94 15.71
CA PRO A 267 -16.99 27.58 15.16
C PRO A 267 -17.32 27.21 13.70
N ASP A 268 -16.31 26.86 12.89
CA ASP A 268 -16.48 26.42 11.50
C ASP A 268 -16.88 24.93 11.40
N GLY A 269 -16.90 24.20 12.52
CA GLY A 269 -17.22 22.79 12.61
C GLY A 269 -16.02 21.86 12.69
N SER A 270 -14.80 22.37 12.46
CA SER A 270 -13.58 21.57 12.59
C SER A 270 -13.33 21.15 14.04
N PHE A 271 -12.39 20.24 14.25
CA PHE A 271 -11.93 19.87 15.59
C PHE A 271 -10.43 20.09 15.72
N PHE A 272 -10.02 20.59 16.88
CA PHE A 272 -8.62 20.52 17.26
C PHE A 272 -8.25 19.12 17.74
N GLY A 273 -6.98 18.75 17.58
CA GLY A 273 -6.44 17.51 18.14
C GLY A 273 -6.34 17.56 19.68
N ASP A 274 -6.01 18.74 20.19
CA ASP A 274 -5.88 19.07 21.61
C ASP A 274 -5.96 20.61 21.82
N LYS A 275 -5.47 21.10 22.96
CA LYS A 275 -5.45 22.52 23.33
C LYS A 275 -4.55 23.41 22.44
N TRP A 276 -3.69 22.84 21.60
CA TRP A 276 -2.68 23.56 20.82
C TRP A 276 -3.11 23.94 19.41
N GLY A 277 -4.29 23.50 18.97
CA GLY A 277 -4.96 24.13 17.82
C GLY A 277 -4.66 23.53 16.45
N GLU A 278 -4.04 22.35 16.34
CA GLU A 278 -3.92 21.66 15.04
C GLU A 278 -5.31 21.27 14.53
N ILE A 279 -5.64 21.62 13.28
CA ILE A 279 -6.86 21.20 12.59
C ILE A 279 -6.54 20.10 11.59
N ASP A 280 -7.25 18.98 11.70
CA ASP A 280 -7.21 17.88 10.75
C ASP A 280 -8.54 17.12 10.71
N THR A 281 -8.98 16.68 9.53
CA THR A 281 -10.13 15.77 9.35
C THR A 281 -10.03 14.46 10.16
N ARG A 282 -8.82 14.00 10.49
CA ARG A 282 -8.59 12.89 11.43
C ARG A 282 -9.24 13.15 12.78
N PHE A 283 -9.17 14.39 13.27
CA PHE A 283 -9.75 14.79 14.56
C PHE A 283 -11.27 14.87 14.47
N SER A 284 -11.82 15.26 13.31
CA SER A 284 -13.26 15.20 13.06
C SER A 284 -13.77 13.76 13.14
N PHE A 285 -13.06 12.81 12.51
CA PHE A 285 -13.38 11.38 12.63
C PHE A 285 -13.26 10.89 14.08
N CYS A 286 -12.17 11.21 14.77
CA CYS A 286 -11.98 10.80 16.17
C CYS A 286 -13.13 11.31 17.05
N ALA A 287 -13.53 12.57 16.90
CA ALA A 287 -14.62 13.16 17.67
C ALA A 287 -15.94 12.39 17.51
N VAL A 288 -16.39 12.17 16.27
CA VAL A 288 -17.66 11.47 16.04
C VAL A 288 -17.60 9.99 16.40
N ALA A 289 -16.44 9.34 16.21
CA ALA A 289 -16.25 7.94 16.58
C ALA A 289 -16.29 7.76 18.10
N ILE A 290 -15.58 8.59 18.88
CA ILE A 290 -15.61 8.59 20.34
C ILE A 290 -17.05 8.79 20.81
N LEU A 291 -17.71 9.86 20.36
CA LEU A 291 -19.06 10.20 20.81
C LEU A 291 -20.11 9.18 20.36
N ALA A 292 -19.91 8.48 19.25
CA ALA A 292 -20.76 7.34 18.88
C ALA A 292 -20.57 6.16 19.86
N LEU A 293 -19.32 5.81 20.16
CA LEU A 293 -18.97 4.68 21.04
C LEU A 293 -19.48 4.87 22.47
N ILE A 294 -19.50 6.10 22.98
CA ILE A 294 -20.03 6.43 24.32
C ILE A 294 -21.48 6.94 24.32
N ASN A 295 -22.17 6.94 23.16
CA ASN A 295 -23.55 7.40 23.00
C ASN A 295 -23.79 8.86 23.46
N LYS A 296 -22.94 9.78 23.00
CA LYS A 296 -22.94 11.21 23.33
C LYS A 296 -22.84 12.15 22.11
N GLN A 297 -23.25 11.71 20.93
CA GLN A 297 -23.15 12.54 19.70
C GLN A 297 -23.84 13.91 19.79
N GLN A 298 -24.86 14.04 20.63
CA GLN A 298 -25.60 15.29 20.88
C GLN A 298 -24.77 16.39 21.55
N THR A 299 -23.55 16.11 22.03
CA THR A 299 -22.70 17.12 22.69
C THR A 299 -21.98 18.04 21.72
N ILE A 300 -22.00 17.73 20.42
CA ILE A 300 -21.36 18.53 19.37
C ILE A 300 -22.38 19.00 18.34
N ASN A 301 -22.01 20.02 17.58
CA ASN A 301 -22.75 20.42 16.38
C ASN A 301 -22.37 19.52 15.21
N VAL A 302 -23.13 18.43 15.01
CA VAL A 302 -22.87 17.46 13.93
C VAL A 302 -23.00 18.09 12.55
N GLU A 303 -23.99 18.95 12.32
CA GLU A 303 -24.21 19.59 11.01
C GLU A 303 -23.00 20.43 10.59
N ARG A 304 -22.47 21.26 11.50
CA ARG A 304 -21.25 22.03 11.25
C ARG A 304 -20.04 21.14 11.02
N ALA A 305 -19.89 20.06 11.78
CA ALA A 305 -18.81 19.11 11.56
C ALA A 305 -18.86 18.48 10.17
N VAL A 306 -20.07 18.12 9.71
CA VAL A 306 -20.27 17.57 8.35
C VAL A 306 -19.93 18.63 7.30
N ASP A 307 -20.33 19.88 7.48
CA ASP A 307 -20.00 20.95 6.55
C ASP A 307 -18.49 21.22 6.45
N PHE A 308 -17.78 21.21 7.57
CA PHE A 308 -16.31 21.28 7.58
C PHE A 308 -15.68 20.12 6.80
N VAL A 309 -16.07 18.87 7.10
CA VAL A 309 -15.54 17.69 6.40
C VAL A 309 -15.83 17.77 4.90
N MET A 310 -17.04 18.17 4.51
CA MET A 310 -17.40 18.31 3.09
C MET A 310 -16.66 19.46 2.39
N SER A 311 -16.25 20.51 3.12
CA SER A 311 -15.37 21.56 2.58
C SER A 311 -13.93 21.07 2.31
N CYS A 312 -13.56 19.91 2.83
CA CYS A 312 -12.27 19.25 2.56
C CYS A 312 -12.33 18.29 1.34
N CYS A 313 -13.50 18.14 0.71
CA CYS A 313 -13.67 17.32 -0.49
C CYS A 313 -13.04 18.00 -1.71
N ASN A 314 -12.19 17.28 -2.43
CA ASN A 314 -11.44 17.77 -3.57
C ASN A 314 -12.13 17.46 -4.91
N ALA A 315 -11.62 18.04 -5.99
CA ALA A 315 -12.15 17.86 -7.34
C ALA A 315 -12.15 16.38 -7.80
N ASP A 316 -11.21 15.58 -7.30
CA ASP A 316 -11.06 14.15 -7.54
C ASP A 316 -11.98 13.28 -6.66
N GLY A 317 -12.84 13.91 -5.84
CA GLY A 317 -13.75 13.25 -4.91
C GLY A 317 -13.10 12.80 -3.60
N GLY A 318 -11.77 12.90 -3.49
CA GLY A 318 -11.00 12.57 -2.29
C GLY A 318 -11.05 13.68 -1.23
N PHE A 319 -10.36 13.45 -0.12
CA PHE A 319 -10.31 14.36 1.02
C PHE A 319 -8.87 14.58 1.48
N GLY A 320 -8.55 15.83 1.80
CA GLY A 320 -7.33 16.21 2.51
C GLY A 320 -7.57 16.52 3.98
N SER A 321 -6.52 16.96 4.68
CA SER A 321 -6.57 17.18 6.14
C SER A 321 -7.38 18.42 6.53
N LYS A 322 -7.50 19.37 5.61
CA LYS A 322 -8.24 20.63 5.74
C LYS A 322 -8.65 21.10 4.34
N PRO A 323 -9.46 22.16 4.20
CA PRO A 323 -9.84 22.66 2.88
C PRO A 323 -8.61 22.95 2.01
N ASN A 324 -8.67 22.49 0.75
CA ASN A 324 -7.60 22.59 -0.26
C ASN A 324 -6.35 21.71 -0.01
N ALA A 325 -6.32 20.86 1.01
CA ALA A 325 -5.24 19.88 1.17
C ALA A 325 -5.41 18.70 0.20
N GLU A 326 -4.29 18.12 -0.25
CA GLU A 326 -4.27 17.02 -1.23
C GLU A 326 -5.03 15.78 -0.71
N SER A 327 -5.73 15.10 -1.61
CA SER A 327 -6.37 13.81 -1.35
C SER A 327 -5.35 12.73 -0.95
N HIS A 328 -5.62 12.06 0.16
CA HIS A 328 -4.78 10.97 0.67
C HIS A 328 -5.64 9.88 1.29
N ALA A 329 -5.29 8.61 1.07
CA ALA A 329 -6.12 7.46 1.45
C ALA A 329 -6.46 7.39 2.94
N GLY A 330 -5.55 7.79 3.83
CA GLY A 330 -5.82 7.82 5.28
C GLY A 330 -6.84 8.89 5.65
N LEU A 331 -6.76 10.06 5.01
CA LEU A 331 -7.68 11.18 5.22
C LEU A 331 -9.05 10.90 4.60
N ILE A 332 -9.07 10.24 3.45
CA ILE A 332 -10.28 9.72 2.82
C ILE A 332 -10.97 8.70 3.74
N TYR A 333 -10.22 7.75 4.31
CA TYR A 333 -10.78 6.81 5.27
C TYR A 333 -11.45 7.54 6.44
N CYS A 334 -10.76 8.52 7.06
CA CYS A 334 -11.33 9.31 8.14
C CYS A 334 -12.62 10.03 7.72
N CYS A 335 -12.65 10.68 6.55
CA CYS A 335 -13.83 11.42 6.08
C CYS A 335 -14.99 10.49 5.70
N VAL A 336 -14.72 9.39 5.00
CA VAL A 336 -15.74 8.39 4.65
C VAL A 336 -16.30 7.71 5.89
N ALA A 337 -15.44 7.36 6.86
CA ALA A 337 -15.86 6.79 8.13
C ALA A 337 -16.65 7.81 8.98
N PHE A 338 -16.24 9.07 9.00
CA PHE A 338 -17.00 10.17 9.61
C PHE A 338 -18.41 10.28 9.01
N LEU A 339 -18.53 10.26 7.69
CA LEU A 339 -19.81 10.34 6.99
C LEU A 339 -20.65 9.08 7.20
N SER A 340 -20.01 7.92 7.38
CA SER A 340 -20.67 6.67 7.79
C SER A 340 -21.29 6.79 9.20
N VAL A 341 -20.53 7.29 10.18
CA VAL A 341 -21.00 7.51 11.55
C VAL A 341 -22.16 8.52 11.58
N THR A 342 -22.04 9.61 10.83
CA THR A 342 -23.02 10.72 10.80
C THR A 342 -24.19 10.52 9.84
N GLN A 343 -24.26 9.39 9.12
CA GLN A 343 -25.31 9.07 8.13
C GLN A 343 -25.35 10.00 6.90
N GLN A 344 -24.19 10.51 6.47
CA GLN A 344 -24.05 11.53 5.43
C GLN A 344 -23.32 11.03 4.17
N LEU A 345 -23.18 9.71 3.95
CA LEU A 345 -22.53 9.16 2.75
C LEU A 345 -23.21 9.58 1.44
N HIS A 346 -24.50 9.93 1.48
CA HIS A 346 -25.25 10.40 0.32
C HIS A 346 -24.72 11.73 -0.28
N ARG A 347 -23.88 12.48 0.47
CA ARG A 347 -23.23 13.70 -0.02
C ARG A 347 -22.01 13.43 -0.91
N LEU A 348 -21.55 12.17 -0.99
CA LEU A 348 -20.37 11.79 -1.76
C LEU A 348 -20.70 11.47 -3.22
N ASP A 349 -19.84 11.95 -4.13
CA ASP A 349 -19.74 11.40 -5.47
C ASP A 349 -19.03 10.04 -5.39
N SER A 350 -19.83 9.00 -5.21
CA SER A 350 -19.35 7.64 -4.97
C SER A 350 -18.57 7.07 -6.14
N GLU A 351 -18.96 7.40 -7.38
CA GLU A 351 -18.30 6.89 -8.58
C GLU A 351 -16.91 7.48 -8.72
N LYS A 352 -16.78 8.81 -8.58
CA LYS A 352 -15.50 9.49 -8.68
C LYS A 352 -14.53 9.10 -7.57
N LEU A 353 -14.98 9.12 -6.31
CA LEU A 353 -14.12 8.76 -5.18
C LEU A 353 -13.67 7.29 -5.26
N CYS A 354 -14.57 6.37 -5.60
CA CYS A 354 -14.20 4.96 -5.69
C CYS A 354 -13.27 4.68 -6.87
N TRP A 355 -13.35 5.46 -7.95
CA TRP A 355 -12.38 5.38 -9.04
C TRP A 355 -10.99 5.82 -8.56
N TRP A 356 -10.89 6.94 -7.86
CA TRP A 356 -9.62 7.39 -7.25
C TRP A 356 -9.01 6.31 -6.33
N LEU A 357 -9.85 5.65 -5.53
CA LEU A 357 -9.47 4.59 -4.60
C LEU A 357 -9.02 3.31 -5.32
N CYS A 358 -9.73 2.84 -6.35
CA CYS A 358 -9.34 1.61 -7.04
C CYS A 358 -8.03 1.79 -7.84
N GLU A 359 -7.79 2.99 -8.37
CA GLU A 359 -6.53 3.36 -9.04
C GLU A 359 -5.33 3.42 -8.08
N ARG A 360 -5.53 3.21 -6.77
CA ARG A 360 -4.43 3.00 -5.81
C ARG A 360 -3.79 1.62 -5.95
N GLN A 361 -4.45 0.65 -6.59
CA GLN A 361 -3.90 -0.68 -6.75
C GLN A 361 -2.79 -0.72 -7.80
N LEU A 362 -1.61 -1.15 -7.37
CA LEU A 362 -0.42 -1.25 -8.20
C LEU A 362 -0.25 -2.66 -8.80
N PRO A 363 0.62 -2.83 -9.81
CA PRO A 363 0.91 -4.15 -10.40
C PRO A 363 1.23 -5.27 -9.39
N SER A 364 1.95 -4.96 -8.32
CA SER A 364 2.26 -5.86 -7.19
C SER A 364 1.02 -6.38 -6.46
N GLY A 365 -0.11 -5.68 -6.59
CA GLY A 365 -1.36 -5.96 -5.88
C GLY A 365 -1.60 -5.06 -4.69
N GLY A 366 -0.56 -4.44 -4.13
CA GLY A 366 -0.67 -3.52 -3.01
C GLY A 366 -1.33 -2.20 -3.38
N LEU A 367 -1.87 -1.52 -2.37
CA LEU A 367 -2.50 -0.21 -2.52
C LEU A 367 -1.54 0.87 -2.00
N ASN A 368 -1.41 1.99 -2.71
CA ASN A 368 -0.67 3.16 -2.21
C ASN A 368 -1.61 4.24 -1.66
N GLY A 369 -1.03 5.21 -0.93
CA GLY A 369 -1.82 6.25 -0.25
C GLY A 369 -2.23 7.43 -1.11
N ARG A 370 -1.54 7.63 -2.23
CA ARG A 370 -1.77 8.69 -3.21
C ARG A 370 -0.97 8.35 -4.49
N PRO A 371 -1.26 9.00 -5.63
CA PRO A 371 -0.50 8.78 -6.86
C PRO A 371 1.02 8.87 -6.68
N GLU A 372 1.74 8.06 -7.46
CA GLU A 372 3.21 8.02 -7.51
C GLU A 372 3.92 7.60 -6.20
N LYS A 373 3.20 7.05 -5.21
CA LYS A 373 3.81 6.47 -4.00
C LYS A 373 3.87 4.95 -4.07
N LEU A 374 4.81 4.38 -3.30
CA LEU A 374 4.92 2.94 -3.09
C LEU A 374 3.67 2.38 -2.40
N PRO A 375 3.34 1.11 -2.63
CA PRO A 375 2.26 0.44 -1.91
C PRO A 375 2.68 0.17 -0.46
N ASP A 376 1.67 0.06 0.42
CA ASP A 376 1.86 -0.18 1.84
C ASP A 376 0.70 -1.02 2.40
N VAL A 377 0.97 -1.89 3.36
CA VAL A 377 -0.05 -2.65 4.09
C VAL A 377 -1.05 -1.71 4.81
N CYS A 378 -0.62 -0.59 5.36
CA CYS A 378 -1.55 0.33 6.02
C CYS A 378 -2.52 1.00 5.03
N TYR A 379 -2.05 1.37 3.83
CA TYR A 379 -2.90 1.84 2.73
C TYR A 379 -3.83 0.74 2.20
N SER A 380 -3.39 -0.53 2.28
CA SER A 380 -4.23 -1.67 1.95
C SER A 380 -5.48 -1.70 2.83
N TRP A 381 -5.38 -1.39 4.13
CA TRP A 381 -6.55 -1.22 4.99
C TRP A 381 -7.37 0.03 4.63
N TRP A 382 -6.77 1.23 4.63
CA TRP A 382 -7.54 2.48 4.52
C TRP A 382 -8.33 2.59 3.21
N VAL A 383 -7.72 2.18 2.08
CA VAL A 383 -8.40 2.17 0.78
C VAL A 383 -9.50 1.10 0.75
N LEU A 384 -9.20 -0.12 1.23
CA LEU A 384 -10.14 -1.24 1.22
C LEU A 384 -11.35 -0.99 2.11
N ALA A 385 -11.13 -0.45 3.31
CA ALA A 385 -12.18 -0.06 4.24
C ALA A 385 -13.08 1.03 3.64
N SER A 386 -12.50 2.04 3.00
CA SER A 386 -13.25 3.09 2.28
C SER A 386 -14.11 2.49 1.16
N LEU A 387 -13.53 1.63 0.31
CA LEU A 387 -14.26 0.91 -0.74
C LEU A 387 -15.37 0.00 -0.15
N LYS A 388 -15.14 -0.62 1.01
CA LYS A 388 -16.14 -1.45 1.68
C LYS A 388 -17.34 -0.62 2.15
N ILE A 389 -17.10 0.53 2.79
CA ILE A 389 -18.15 1.46 3.23
C ILE A 389 -18.97 1.94 2.03
N MET A 390 -18.30 2.20 0.91
CA MET A 390 -18.92 2.70 -0.32
C MET A 390 -19.53 1.60 -1.22
N GLY A 391 -19.48 0.32 -0.82
CA GLY A 391 -20.05 -0.77 -1.60
C GLY A 391 -19.32 -1.05 -2.92
N ARG A 392 -18.01 -0.80 -2.96
CA ARG A 392 -17.14 -0.84 -4.16
C ARG A 392 -15.89 -1.70 -4.01
N LEU A 393 -15.87 -2.59 -3.02
CA LEU A 393 -14.76 -3.52 -2.79
C LEU A 393 -14.35 -4.32 -4.04
N HIS A 394 -15.32 -4.67 -4.89
CA HIS A 394 -15.13 -5.44 -6.13
C HIS A 394 -14.38 -4.69 -7.24
N TRP A 395 -14.05 -3.41 -7.06
CA TRP A 395 -13.32 -2.61 -8.06
C TRP A 395 -11.81 -2.84 -8.05
N ILE A 396 -11.30 -3.55 -7.04
CA ILE A 396 -9.89 -3.97 -6.97
C ILE A 396 -9.78 -5.49 -7.09
N SER A 397 -8.59 -5.97 -7.41
CA SER A 397 -8.27 -7.39 -7.36
C SER A 397 -7.98 -7.84 -5.92
N ALA A 398 -8.96 -8.49 -5.30
CA ALA A 398 -8.83 -9.08 -3.97
C ALA A 398 -7.65 -10.08 -3.88
N ALA A 399 -7.56 -11.00 -4.85
CA ALA A 399 -6.52 -12.03 -4.87
C ALA A 399 -5.10 -11.45 -4.93
N LYS A 400 -4.88 -10.39 -5.71
CA LYS A 400 -3.57 -9.72 -5.78
C LYS A 400 -3.25 -8.96 -4.49
N LEU A 401 -4.25 -8.31 -3.90
CA LEU A 401 -4.07 -7.59 -2.64
C LEU A 401 -3.74 -8.55 -1.49
N GLU A 402 -4.44 -9.68 -1.40
CA GLU A 402 -4.16 -10.75 -0.44
C GLU A 402 -2.71 -11.23 -0.59
N GLN A 403 -2.26 -11.49 -1.81
CA GLN A 403 -0.87 -11.88 -2.07
C GLN A 403 0.15 -10.82 -1.61
N PHE A 404 -0.13 -9.53 -1.87
CA PHE A 404 0.72 -8.43 -1.40
C PHE A 404 0.80 -8.39 0.13
N ILE A 405 -0.34 -8.45 0.82
CA ILE A 405 -0.38 -8.41 2.29
C ILE A 405 0.38 -9.59 2.88
N LEU A 406 0.11 -10.81 2.41
CA LEU A 406 0.77 -12.02 2.89
C LEU A 406 2.28 -12.03 2.61
N SER A 407 2.74 -11.36 1.56
CA SER A 407 4.18 -11.20 1.29
C SER A 407 4.90 -10.25 2.25
N SER A 408 4.16 -9.46 3.03
CA SER A 408 4.69 -8.51 4.01
C SER A 408 4.74 -9.08 5.43
N GLN A 409 4.51 -10.39 5.59
CA GLN A 409 4.70 -11.11 6.84
C GLN A 409 6.19 -11.38 7.08
N ASP A 410 6.64 -11.30 8.34
CA ASP A 410 7.96 -11.78 8.72
C ASP A 410 7.92 -13.28 9.05
N ASN A 411 8.68 -14.08 8.30
CA ASN A 411 8.64 -15.53 8.42
C ASN A 411 9.29 -16.05 9.71
N ASP A 412 10.13 -15.26 10.37
CA ASP A 412 10.91 -15.69 11.53
C ASP A 412 10.21 -15.28 12.83
N THR A 413 9.80 -14.02 12.92
CA THR A 413 9.26 -13.40 14.13
C THR A 413 7.74 -13.27 14.13
N GLY A 414 7.10 -13.28 12.95
CA GLY A 414 5.69 -12.91 12.81
C GLY A 414 5.50 -11.39 12.71
N GLY A 415 4.26 -10.95 12.87
CA GLY A 415 3.86 -9.58 12.49
C GLY A 415 3.89 -9.29 10.98
N PHE A 416 3.44 -8.10 10.62
CA PHE A 416 3.50 -7.55 9.26
C PHE A 416 4.27 -6.24 9.27
N SER A 417 4.98 -5.96 8.17
CA SER A 417 5.60 -4.67 7.88
C SER A 417 4.79 -3.88 6.85
N ASP A 418 5.23 -2.65 6.55
CA ASP A 418 4.67 -1.84 5.46
C ASP A 418 4.76 -2.56 4.10
N ARG A 419 5.83 -3.33 3.88
CA ARG A 419 6.09 -4.08 2.64
C ARG A 419 7.14 -5.16 2.83
N THR A 420 7.12 -6.18 1.95
CA THR A 420 8.10 -7.28 1.92
C THR A 420 9.55 -6.82 2.18
N GLY A 421 10.21 -7.48 3.13
CA GLY A 421 11.62 -7.25 3.48
C GLY A 421 11.88 -6.12 4.49
N ASN A 422 10.87 -5.37 4.91
CA ASN A 422 10.97 -4.41 6.00
C ASN A 422 10.65 -5.05 7.36
N LEU A 423 11.02 -4.35 8.45
CA LEU A 423 10.78 -4.80 9.81
C LEU A 423 9.28 -4.74 10.17
N PRO A 424 8.72 -5.77 10.82
CA PRO A 424 7.32 -5.79 11.22
C PRO A 424 7.08 -4.87 12.41
N ASP A 425 5.87 -4.29 12.47
CA ASP A 425 5.40 -3.54 13.62
C ASP A 425 3.92 -3.85 13.93
N ILE A 426 3.48 -3.49 15.13
CA ILE A 426 2.13 -3.82 15.59
C ILE A 426 1.02 -3.07 14.82
N PHE A 427 1.35 -1.91 14.24
CA PHE A 427 0.43 -1.08 13.46
C PHE A 427 0.11 -1.73 12.11
N HIS A 428 1.13 -2.10 11.35
CA HIS A 428 0.96 -2.83 10.09
C HIS A 428 0.41 -4.23 10.34
N THR A 429 0.73 -4.86 11.48
CA THR A 429 0.15 -6.15 11.87
C THR A 429 -1.37 -6.07 12.00
N LEU A 430 -1.91 -5.08 12.72
CA LEU A 430 -3.36 -4.88 12.77
C LEU A 430 -3.95 -4.69 11.36
N PHE A 431 -3.38 -3.77 10.58
CA PHE A 431 -3.97 -3.42 9.28
C PHE A 431 -3.86 -4.52 8.22
N GLY A 432 -2.82 -5.33 8.26
CA GLY A 432 -2.71 -6.55 7.46
C GLY A 432 -3.83 -7.53 7.80
N LEU A 433 -3.99 -7.86 9.09
CA LEU A 433 -5.05 -8.77 9.56
C LEU A 433 -6.45 -8.21 9.27
N ALA A 434 -6.69 -6.93 9.52
CA ALA A 434 -7.97 -6.29 9.27
C ALA A 434 -8.32 -6.25 7.77
N ALA A 435 -7.35 -5.98 6.89
CA ALA A 435 -7.55 -6.04 5.45
C ALA A 435 -7.87 -7.46 4.98
N LEU A 436 -7.13 -8.47 5.45
CA LEU A 436 -7.42 -9.90 5.15
C LEU A 436 -8.82 -10.30 5.64
N SER A 437 -9.23 -9.86 6.82
CA SER A 437 -10.60 -10.06 7.34
C SER A 437 -11.65 -9.46 6.39
N LEU A 438 -11.43 -8.24 5.87
CA LEU A 438 -12.35 -7.62 4.90
C LEU A 438 -12.38 -8.31 3.53
N LEU A 439 -11.29 -8.96 3.13
CA LEU A 439 -11.21 -9.80 1.93
C LEU A 439 -11.89 -11.17 2.11
N GLY A 440 -12.28 -11.53 3.33
CA GLY A 440 -13.01 -12.76 3.63
C GLY A 440 -12.12 -13.93 4.00
N TYR A 441 -10.95 -13.69 4.60
CA TYR A 441 -10.08 -14.77 5.07
C TYR A 441 -10.71 -15.52 6.26
N ASP A 442 -11.16 -16.76 6.03
CA ASP A 442 -12.10 -17.50 6.92
C ASP A 442 -11.65 -17.68 8.37
N LYS A 443 -10.34 -17.70 8.65
CA LYS A 443 -9.81 -17.93 10.01
C LYS A 443 -9.82 -16.67 10.89
N LEU A 444 -10.11 -15.49 10.34
CA LEU A 444 -10.09 -14.24 11.08
C LEU A 444 -11.49 -13.82 11.53
N GLY A 445 -11.57 -13.22 12.71
CA GLY A 445 -12.76 -12.52 13.16
C GLY A 445 -13.19 -11.44 12.17
N LYS A 446 -14.49 -11.13 12.12
CA LYS A 446 -15.01 -10.07 11.23
C LYS A 446 -14.65 -8.70 11.79
N ILE A 447 -14.09 -7.83 10.96
CA ILE A 447 -13.78 -6.44 11.31
C ILE A 447 -14.81 -5.46 10.72
N ASN A 448 -15.13 -4.41 11.47
CA ASN A 448 -15.94 -3.30 10.98
C ASN A 448 -15.07 -2.29 10.19
N PRO A 449 -15.43 -1.94 8.94
CA PRO A 449 -14.63 -1.06 8.10
C PRO A 449 -14.71 0.42 8.49
N THR A 450 -15.64 0.85 9.34
CA THR A 450 -15.77 2.26 9.75
C THR A 450 -14.96 2.55 11.01
N LEU A 451 -14.93 1.63 11.97
CA LEU A 451 -14.27 1.84 13.26
C LEU A 451 -12.99 1.02 13.43
N CYS A 452 -12.63 0.14 12.50
CA CYS A 452 -11.53 -0.81 12.66
C CYS A 452 -11.62 -1.55 14.02
N MET A 453 -12.82 -2.04 14.35
CA MET A 453 -13.10 -2.79 15.58
C MET A 453 -13.79 -4.12 15.23
N PRO A 454 -13.68 -5.15 16.08
CA PRO A 454 -14.38 -6.41 15.87
C PRO A 454 -15.87 -6.17 15.69
N GLN A 455 -16.47 -6.78 14.65
CA GLN A 455 -17.84 -6.49 14.26
C GLN A 455 -18.83 -6.83 15.38
N TYR A 456 -18.57 -7.86 16.19
CA TYR A 456 -19.42 -8.22 17.33
C TYR A 456 -19.49 -7.10 18.40
N VAL A 457 -18.44 -6.30 18.56
CA VAL A 457 -18.42 -5.17 19.50
C VAL A 457 -19.33 -4.05 18.98
N VAL A 458 -19.24 -3.75 17.68
CA VAL A 458 -20.11 -2.75 17.03
C VAL A 458 -21.58 -3.18 17.11
N ASP A 459 -21.86 -4.48 16.92
CA ASP A 459 -23.20 -5.05 17.02
C ASP A 459 -23.72 -5.00 18.47
N ARG A 460 -22.89 -5.35 19.46
CA ARG A 460 -23.21 -5.25 20.89
C ARG A 460 -23.59 -3.82 21.30
N LEU A 461 -22.86 -2.84 20.79
CA LEU A 461 -23.11 -1.42 21.04
C LEU A 461 -24.28 -0.85 20.20
N ASN A 462 -24.90 -1.67 19.34
CA ASN A 462 -26.02 -1.29 18.47
C ASN A 462 -25.73 -0.03 17.63
N LEU A 463 -24.49 0.12 17.16
CA LEU A 463 -24.08 1.29 16.39
C LEU A 463 -24.60 1.20 14.96
N LYS A 464 -25.44 2.17 14.58
CA LYS A 464 -25.95 2.30 13.21
C LYS A 464 -24.94 3.05 12.37
N LEU A 465 -24.07 2.31 11.68
CA LEU A 465 -23.05 2.86 10.79
C LEU A 465 -23.51 2.70 9.34
N GLN A 466 -23.52 3.79 8.57
CA GLN A 466 -24.00 3.77 7.19
C GLN A 466 -23.03 3.01 6.28
N LYS A 467 -23.56 2.17 5.39
CA LYS A 467 -22.80 1.57 4.29
C LYS A 467 -23.65 1.67 3.03
N LEU A 468 -23.02 1.96 1.89
CA LEU A 468 -23.72 1.93 0.61
C LEU A 468 -23.82 0.47 0.14
N LEU A 469 -25.05 -0.01 -0.07
CA LEU A 469 -25.30 -1.33 -0.61
C LEU A 469 -25.07 -1.33 -2.12
N LEU A 470 -24.57 -2.44 -2.67
CA LEU A 470 -24.35 -2.63 -4.11
C LEU A 470 -25.62 -2.33 -4.93
N LEU A 471 -26.79 -2.67 -4.39
CA LEU A 471 -28.11 -2.49 -5.01
C LEU A 471 -28.59 -1.03 -5.04
N ALA A 472 -28.15 -0.18 -4.09
CA ALA A 472 -28.61 1.20 -4.01
C ALA A 472 -28.15 2.06 -5.21
N LEU A 473 -27.12 1.59 -5.94
CA LEU A 473 -26.53 2.34 -7.06
C LEU A 473 -27.13 1.98 -8.43
N GLN A 474 -27.98 0.95 -8.50
CA GLN A 474 -28.83 0.73 -9.68
C GLN A 474 -30.00 1.73 -9.72
N ASN A 475 -30.48 2.19 -8.57
CA ASN A 475 -31.60 3.13 -8.48
C ASN A 475 -31.24 4.60 -8.69
N GLN A 476 -29.95 4.98 -8.73
CA GLN A 476 -29.55 6.34 -9.09
C GLN A 476 -29.39 6.56 -10.61
N LYS A 477 -29.32 5.50 -11.42
CA LYS A 477 -29.28 5.59 -12.89
C LYS A 477 -30.67 5.64 -13.55
N THR A 478 -31.75 5.42 -12.80
CA THR A 478 -33.12 5.31 -13.35
C THR A 478 -33.95 6.59 -13.29
N ASN A 479 -33.40 7.73 -12.84
CA ASN A 479 -34.13 9.01 -12.92
C ASN A 479 -34.11 9.67 -14.32
N SER A 480 -33.68 8.93 -15.35
CA SER A 480 -34.02 9.23 -16.74
C SER A 480 -34.82 8.05 -17.33
N ASN A 481 -36.10 8.33 -17.58
CA ASN A 481 -37.12 7.52 -18.25
C ASN A 481 -38.11 6.74 -17.36
N LYS A 482 -39.35 7.23 -17.44
CA LYS A 482 -40.59 6.60 -16.96
C LYS A 482 -40.79 5.20 -17.56
N ILE A 483 -41.18 4.23 -16.73
CA ILE A 483 -42.36 3.33 -16.82
C ILE A 483 -42.33 2.42 -15.55
N PRO A 484 -43.44 2.18 -14.84
CA PRO A 484 -43.42 1.51 -13.54
C PRO A 484 -43.55 0.00 -13.68
N PHE A 485 -42.75 -0.77 -12.94
CA PHE A 485 -43.05 -2.17 -12.67
C PHE A 485 -42.70 -2.54 -11.21
N ILE A 486 -43.78 -2.61 -10.43
CA ILE A 486 -44.14 -3.57 -9.37
C ILE A 486 -42.99 -4.12 -8.48
N SER A 487 -43.07 -3.70 -7.22
CA SER A 487 -42.63 -4.36 -5.98
C SER A 487 -42.45 -5.87 -6.06
N LEU A 488 -41.31 -6.39 -5.62
CA LEU A 488 -41.29 -7.62 -4.81
C LEU A 488 -40.14 -7.61 -3.80
N LEU A 489 -40.49 -7.99 -2.58
CA LEU A 489 -39.68 -8.10 -1.38
C LEU A 489 -38.60 -9.20 -1.46
N ALA A 490 -37.60 -9.04 -0.59
CA ALA A 490 -36.48 -9.90 -0.25
C ALA A 490 -36.79 -11.41 -0.13
N PHE A 491 -35.76 -12.25 -0.35
CA PHE A 491 -35.34 -13.30 0.59
C PHE A 491 -33.92 -13.81 0.23
N ASP A 492 -33.01 -13.71 1.20
CA ASP A 492 -31.83 -14.58 1.35
C ASP A 492 -32.27 -16.05 1.45
N VAL A 493 -31.41 -17.00 1.05
CA VAL A 493 -31.00 -18.18 1.86
C VAL A 493 -29.96 -19.04 1.12
N CYS A 494 -28.95 -19.41 1.92
CA CYS A 494 -28.02 -20.54 1.86
C CYS A 494 -28.13 -21.56 0.73
N VAL A 495 -26.96 -21.85 0.17
CA VAL A 495 -26.67 -23.11 -0.52
C VAL A 495 -26.16 -24.12 0.52
N GLU A 496 -26.99 -25.08 0.92
CA GLU A 496 -26.53 -26.38 1.40
C GLU A 496 -27.55 -27.48 1.06
N CYS A 497 -27.11 -28.40 0.20
CA CYS A 497 -27.42 -29.84 0.11
C CYS A 497 -28.77 -30.45 0.55
N ARG A 498 -29.37 -31.16 -0.43
CA ARG A 498 -30.15 -32.43 -0.39
C ARG A 498 -31.69 -32.39 -0.36
N ALA A 499 -32.22 -32.71 -1.55
CA ALA A 499 -33.33 -33.63 -1.86
C ALA A 499 -34.79 -33.25 -1.54
N PRO A 500 -35.77 -33.71 -2.37
CA PRO A 500 -37.11 -33.12 -2.44
C PRO A 500 -38.14 -33.91 -1.63
N ASN A 501 -39.08 -33.22 -0.97
CA ASN A 501 -40.53 -33.46 -1.05
C ASN A 501 -41.32 -32.75 0.07
N ARG A 502 -42.54 -32.32 -0.29
CA ARG A 502 -43.72 -31.93 0.52
C ARG A 502 -43.93 -30.45 0.87
N SER A 503 -44.63 -29.77 -0.04
CA SER A 503 -45.97 -29.16 0.13
C SER A 503 -46.51 -28.76 1.53
N ILE A 504 -46.94 -27.47 1.59
CA ILE A 504 -48.13 -26.89 2.28
C ILE A 504 -48.00 -26.52 3.78
N LEU A 505 -48.02 -25.22 4.14
CA LEU A 505 -49.19 -24.41 4.56
C LEU A 505 -48.72 -23.06 5.17
N ALA A 506 -49.40 -21.96 4.83
CA ALA A 506 -49.21 -20.61 5.35
C ALA A 506 -49.96 -20.38 6.67
N VAL A 507 -49.41 -19.58 7.59
CA VAL A 507 -50.15 -18.76 8.58
C VAL A 507 -49.30 -17.53 8.97
N VAL A 508 -49.80 -16.34 8.58
CA VAL A 508 -49.57 -14.93 8.99
C VAL A 508 -48.15 -14.39 9.07
#